data_AF-A0A939XUZ3-F1
#
_entry.id   AF-A0A939XUZ3-F1
#
_cell.length_a   1.000
_cell.length_b   1.000
_cell.length_c   1.000
_cell.angle_alpha   90.00
_cell.angle_beta   90.00
_cell.angle_gamma   90.00
#
_symmetry.space_group_name_H-M   'P 1'
#
loop_
_entity.id
_entity.type
_entity.pdbx_description
1 polymer ?
#
loop_
_entity_poly.entity_id
_entity_poly.type
_entity_poly.pdbx_seq_one_letter_code
_entity_poly.pdbx_strand_id
1 'polypeptide(L)'
;IDYKESIKQMIYARQLAGITNTSSTAQLVYSNNNNYYVQRTTGTRGTLLAAMGSTAYTIPSGYVLVASGTNYRLALSTSTETAWASKPSGDYVDPFDVTLTAVSATSGAKIVYTLDGTTPSATNGTVINSGTSVTINQCCTLKAGILVNGSVRGIITRNYTVRNEVYDTYEITVYLKDPTVAPNNWPRVTYYCWDCYNEQQCGGWPGVVVTDTRMVGGEKFYYKTFTITNSQYFLNFVFSQGGSTANSHQTVDVTGIRTTSFFEVTTQTNKYEVNDVTDIYLPYLENPTVVGDVNSDGLFDISDVTSLINYLLSGNAGTLDLAAGDVVVDGKVDISDVTTMINMLLNGF
;
A
#
# COMPACT_ATOMS: atom_id res chain seq x y z
N ILE A 1 -9.76 4.43 17.28
CA ILE A 1 -10.94 3.81 17.92
C ILE A 1 -11.22 2.52 17.17
N ASP A 2 -10.87 1.39 17.79
CA ASP A 2 -10.72 0.08 17.13
C ASP A 2 -12.05 -0.62 16.83
N TYR A 3 -13.19 0.01 17.14
CA TYR A 3 -14.53 -0.58 16.99
C TYR A 3 -15.52 0.31 16.21
N LYS A 4 -15.02 1.27 15.43
CA LYS A 4 -15.82 2.28 14.73
C LYS A 4 -16.93 1.65 13.87
N GLU A 5 -16.64 0.56 13.15
CA GLU A 5 -17.63 -0.12 12.30
C GLU A 5 -18.72 -0.81 13.11
N SER A 6 -18.32 -1.62 14.10
CA SER A 6 -19.24 -2.37 14.95
C SER A 6 -20.20 -1.45 15.67
N ILE A 7 -19.70 -0.33 16.23
CA ILE A 7 -20.53 0.67 16.91
C ILE A 7 -21.56 1.27 15.94
N LYS A 8 -21.15 1.64 14.72
CA LYS A 8 -22.07 2.17 13.69
C LYS A 8 -23.16 1.16 13.34
N GLN A 9 -22.81 -0.12 13.19
CA GLN A 9 -23.82 -1.15 12.92
C GLN A 9 -24.81 -1.29 14.08
N MET A 10 -24.34 -1.27 15.33
CA MET A 10 -25.25 -1.30 16.47
C MET A 10 -26.19 -0.08 16.49
N ILE A 11 -25.71 1.10 16.09
CA ILE A 11 -26.54 2.30 15.95
C ILE A 11 -27.61 2.11 14.87
N TYR A 12 -27.22 1.61 13.69
CA TYR A 12 -28.17 1.37 12.60
C TYR A 12 -29.27 0.37 12.97
N ALA A 13 -28.93 -0.71 13.67
CA ALA A 13 -29.92 -1.68 14.13
C ALA A 13 -30.97 -1.02 15.06
N ARG A 14 -30.50 -0.21 16.03
CA ARG A 14 -31.40 0.53 16.94
C ARG A 14 -32.28 1.52 16.20
N GLN A 15 -31.69 2.27 15.27
CA GLN A 15 -32.42 3.21 14.44
C GLN A 15 -33.51 2.49 13.66
N LEU A 16 -33.19 1.41 12.93
CA LEU A 16 -34.16 0.65 12.13
C LEU A 16 -35.30 0.07 12.95
N ALA A 17 -35.04 -0.44 14.16
CA ALA A 17 -36.08 -0.87 15.09
C ALA A 17 -36.99 0.29 15.56
N GLY A 18 -36.55 1.54 15.43
CA GLY A 18 -37.26 2.72 15.94
C GLY A 18 -37.11 2.86 17.45
N ILE A 19 -35.93 2.54 17.99
CA ILE A 19 -35.64 2.64 19.42
C ILE A 19 -35.37 4.10 19.80
N THR A 20 -36.01 4.56 20.86
CA THR A 20 -35.83 5.87 21.49
C THR A 20 -35.47 5.69 22.97
N ASN A 21 -35.21 6.78 23.68
CA ASN A 21 -34.98 6.76 25.13
C ASN A 21 -36.21 6.33 25.96
N THR A 22 -37.39 6.25 25.34
CA THR A 22 -38.65 5.79 25.97
C THR A 22 -39.07 4.39 25.56
N SER A 23 -38.27 3.70 24.73
CA SER A 23 -38.55 2.32 24.32
C SER A 23 -38.50 1.36 25.51
N SER A 24 -39.44 0.41 25.52
CA SER A 24 -39.47 -0.62 26.56
C SER A 24 -38.37 -1.66 26.33
N THR A 25 -37.73 -2.05 27.42
CA THR A 25 -36.70 -3.10 27.43
C THR A 25 -37.15 -4.24 28.33
N ALA A 26 -36.92 -5.47 27.89
CA ALA A 26 -37.11 -6.67 28.69
C ALA A 26 -35.87 -7.55 28.62
N GLN A 27 -35.42 -8.06 29.76
CA GLN A 27 -34.50 -9.19 29.77
C GLN A 27 -35.23 -10.40 29.21
N LEU A 28 -34.71 -10.97 28.12
CA LEU A 28 -35.32 -12.13 27.48
C LEU A 28 -34.70 -13.43 27.98
N VAL A 29 -33.37 -13.49 28.03
CA VAL A 29 -32.63 -14.68 28.44
C VAL A 29 -31.40 -14.27 29.23
N TYR A 30 -31.14 -15.02 30.30
CA TYR A 30 -29.86 -15.03 30.98
C TYR A 30 -29.39 -16.47 31.09
N SER A 31 -28.24 -16.80 30.49
CA SER A 31 -27.67 -18.15 30.53
C SER A 31 -26.24 -18.09 31.08
N ASN A 32 -26.09 -18.49 32.34
CA ASN A 32 -24.79 -18.65 32.98
C ASN A 32 -23.96 -19.73 32.28
N ASN A 33 -24.55 -20.89 32.02
CA ASN A 33 -23.82 -22.04 31.46
C ASN A 33 -23.29 -21.76 30.05
N ASN A 34 -24.03 -20.98 29.26
CA ASN A 34 -23.62 -20.61 27.90
C ASN A 34 -22.95 -19.23 27.83
N ASN A 35 -22.77 -18.53 28.97
CA ASN A 35 -22.13 -17.23 29.09
C ASN A 35 -22.72 -16.13 28.17
N TYR A 36 -24.04 -15.97 28.12
CA TYR A 36 -24.66 -14.86 27.38
C TYR A 36 -25.89 -14.25 28.07
N TYR A 37 -26.13 -12.98 27.76
CA TYR A 37 -27.28 -12.19 28.17
C TYR A 37 -28.02 -11.66 26.94
N VAL A 38 -29.34 -11.82 26.87
CA VAL A 38 -30.14 -11.32 25.74
C VAL A 38 -31.16 -10.31 26.22
N GLN A 39 -31.04 -9.09 25.71
CA GLN A 39 -32.02 -8.04 25.89
C GLN A 39 -32.94 -7.95 24.67
N ARG A 40 -34.23 -7.77 24.90
CA ARG A 40 -35.19 -7.37 23.88
C ARG A 40 -35.58 -5.92 24.13
N THR A 41 -35.47 -5.09 23.09
CA THR A 41 -35.94 -3.70 23.12
C THR A 41 -37.00 -3.49 22.06
N THR A 42 -38.15 -2.96 22.44
CA THR A 42 -39.28 -2.70 21.54
C THR A 42 -39.24 -1.25 21.08
N GLY A 43 -38.95 -1.05 19.79
CA GLY A 43 -39.06 0.24 19.13
C GLY A 43 -40.38 0.40 18.41
N THR A 44 -40.58 1.55 17.78
CA THR A 44 -41.82 1.88 17.06
C THR A 44 -41.99 1.15 15.73
N ARG A 45 -40.91 0.56 15.19
CA ARG A 45 -40.90 -0.15 13.89
C ARG A 45 -40.64 -1.65 14.01
N GLY A 46 -40.05 -2.10 15.10
CA GLY A 46 -39.73 -3.50 15.33
C GLY A 46 -39.07 -3.72 16.69
N THR A 47 -38.69 -4.96 16.96
CA THR A 47 -37.94 -5.31 18.16
C THR A 47 -36.49 -5.65 17.80
N LEU A 48 -35.57 -5.21 18.64
CA LEU A 48 -34.15 -5.57 18.56
C LEU A 48 -33.83 -6.57 19.67
N LEU A 49 -33.24 -7.70 19.31
CA LEU A 49 -32.54 -8.58 20.23
C LEU A 49 -31.07 -8.21 20.23
N ALA A 50 -30.54 -7.92 21.41
CA ALA A 50 -29.12 -7.73 21.65
C ALA A 50 -28.64 -8.85 22.57
N ALA A 51 -27.97 -9.85 22.01
CA ALA A 51 -27.27 -10.88 22.76
C ALA A 51 -25.82 -10.44 22.98
N MET A 52 -25.38 -10.42 24.23
CA MET A 52 -24.05 -10.03 24.68
C MET A 52 -23.36 -11.21 25.36
N GLY A 53 -22.05 -11.34 25.17
CA GLY A 53 -21.26 -12.48 25.64
C GLY A 53 -21.06 -13.51 24.52
N SER A 54 -21.11 -14.79 24.88
CA SER A 54 -20.96 -15.90 23.94
C SER A 54 -21.92 -15.82 22.75
N THR A 55 -21.44 -16.20 21.57
CA THR A 55 -22.22 -16.23 20.32
C THR A 55 -23.11 -17.47 20.18
N ALA A 56 -23.14 -18.35 21.19
CA ALA A 56 -23.95 -19.57 21.22
C ALA A 56 -25.47 -19.32 21.17
N TYR A 57 -25.93 -18.11 21.48
CA TYR A 57 -27.36 -17.77 21.39
C TYR A 57 -27.87 -17.91 19.94
N THR A 58 -28.81 -18.83 19.73
CA THR A 58 -29.47 -19.02 18.43
C THR A 58 -30.62 -18.02 18.27
N ILE A 59 -30.64 -17.33 17.13
CA ILE A 59 -31.68 -16.34 16.83
C ILE A 59 -33.02 -17.07 16.60
N PRO A 60 -34.09 -16.72 17.33
CA PRO A 60 -35.38 -17.40 17.21
C PRO A 60 -36.09 -17.06 15.90
N SER A 61 -37.05 -17.91 15.51
CA SER A 61 -37.96 -17.64 14.39
C SER A 61 -38.65 -16.28 14.56
N GLY A 62 -38.85 -15.57 13.45
CA GLY A 62 -39.42 -14.22 13.45
C GLY A 62 -38.39 -13.11 13.66
N TYR A 63 -37.11 -13.46 13.79
CA TYR A 63 -35.98 -12.52 13.82
C TYR A 63 -34.93 -12.86 12.76
N VAL A 64 -34.22 -11.84 12.31
CA VAL A 64 -33.12 -11.96 11.34
C VAL A 64 -31.84 -11.43 11.98
N LEU A 65 -30.77 -12.22 11.96
CA LEU A 65 -29.45 -11.76 12.40
C LEU A 65 -28.96 -10.65 11.46
N VAL A 66 -28.66 -9.49 12.01
CA VAL A 66 -28.20 -8.33 11.24
C VAL A 66 -26.75 -7.95 11.55
N ALA A 67 -26.26 -8.18 12.77
CA ALA A 67 -24.86 -7.96 13.08
C ALA A 67 -24.35 -8.98 14.10
N SER A 68 -23.07 -9.31 14.02
CA SER A 68 -22.38 -10.10 15.04
C SER A 68 -20.91 -9.69 15.12
N GLY A 69 -20.34 -9.83 16.31
CA GLY A 69 -18.90 -9.75 16.55
C GLY A 69 -18.49 -10.78 17.60
N THR A 70 -17.26 -10.68 18.11
CA THR A 70 -16.69 -11.65 19.06
C THR A 70 -17.59 -11.92 20.26
N ASN A 71 -18.22 -10.87 20.80
CA ASN A 71 -18.98 -10.91 22.04
C ASN A 71 -20.42 -10.37 21.92
N TYR A 72 -20.96 -10.29 20.70
CA TYR A 72 -22.34 -9.84 20.52
C TYR A 72 -23.01 -10.38 19.27
N ARG A 73 -24.33 -10.48 19.31
CA ARG A 73 -25.22 -10.71 18.17
C ARG A 73 -26.43 -9.80 18.26
N LEU A 74 -26.77 -9.15 17.15
CA LEU A 74 -27.95 -8.32 16.99
C LEU A 74 -28.90 -8.94 15.98
N ALA A 75 -30.18 -9.03 16.34
CA ALA A 75 -31.23 -9.48 15.44
C ALA A 75 -32.45 -8.56 15.47
N LEU A 76 -33.00 -8.25 14.30
CA LEU A 76 -34.21 -7.45 14.16
C LEU A 76 -35.41 -8.35 13.91
N SER A 77 -36.57 -7.99 14.46
CA SER A 77 -37.82 -8.69 14.13
C SER A 77 -38.13 -8.54 12.65
N THR A 78 -38.60 -9.61 12.05
CA THR A 78 -39.05 -9.68 10.64
C THR A 78 -40.10 -8.63 10.31
N SER A 79 -40.93 -8.23 11.28
CA SER A 79 -41.91 -7.14 11.15
C SER A 79 -41.31 -5.75 10.90
N THR A 80 -39.99 -5.58 11.01
CA THR A 80 -39.31 -4.30 10.72
C THR A 80 -39.38 -3.94 9.23
N GLU A 81 -39.53 -4.94 8.34
CA GLU A 81 -39.72 -4.77 6.89
C GLU A 81 -38.69 -3.81 6.27
N THR A 82 -37.40 -4.12 6.47
CA THR A 82 -36.26 -3.29 6.05
C THR A 82 -35.15 -4.11 5.41
N ALA A 83 -34.38 -3.48 4.53
CA ALA A 83 -33.10 -4.02 4.13
C ALA A 83 -32.04 -3.78 5.22
N TRP A 84 -30.99 -4.59 5.18
CA TRP A 84 -29.80 -4.46 6.00
C TRP A 84 -28.54 -4.60 5.14
N ALA A 85 -27.49 -3.84 5.48
CA ALA A 85 -26.18 -3.91 4.83
C ALA A 85 -25.11 -4.24 5.88
N SER A 86 -24.30 -5.27 5.63
CA SER A 86 -23.29 -5.76 6.58
C SER A 86 -22.14 -4.78 6.86
N LYS A 87 -21.92 -3.78 5.98
CA LYS A 87 -20.92 -2.72 6.15
C LYS A 87 -21.56 -1.35 6.40
N PRO A 88 -21.13 -0.61 7.43
CA PRO A 88 -21.66 0.71 7.73
C PRO A 88 -21.11 1.78 6.77
N SER A 89 -21.77 2.95 6.67
CA SER A 89 -21.19 4.07 5.90
C SER A 89 -19.79 4.43 6.45
N GLY A 90 -18.84 4.72 5.58
CA GLY A 90 -17.47 5.02 5.99
C GLY A 90 -16.48 5.09 4.85
N ASP A 91 -15.22 5.30 5.24
CA ASP A 91 -14.07 5.26 4.34
C ASP A 91 -13.43 3.88 4.43
N TYR A 92 -13.15 3.30 3.27
CA TYR A 92 -12.59 1.99 3.09
C TYR A 92 -11.33 2.09 2.25
N VAL A 93 -10.30 1.34 2.65
CA VAL A 93 -9.11 1.08 1.86
C VAL A 93 -9.36 -0.25 1.15
N ASP A 94 -9.19 -0.27 -0.18
CA ASP A 94 -9.47 -1.38 -1.09
C ASP A 94 -10.95 -1.73 -1.32
N PRO A 95 -11.27 -2.47 -2.41
CA PRO A 95 -12.59 -3.03 -2.64
C PRO A 95 -13.03 -3.97 -1.51
N PHE A 96 -14.33 -3.96 -1.20
CA PHE A 96 -14.90 -4.80 -0.15
C PHE A 96 -16.31 -5.27 -0.51
N ASP A 97 -16.75 -6.34 0.14
CA ASP A 97 -18.09 -6.88 -0.05
C ASP A 97 -19.09 -6.41 1.01
N VAL A 98 -20.30 -6.11 0.55
CA VAL A 98 -21.46 -5.78 1.38
C VAL A 98 -22.53 -6.83 1.18
N THR A 99 -22.78 -7.64 2.20
CA THR A 99 -23.90 -8.58 2.21
C THR A 99 -25.19 -7.82 2.51
N LEU A 100 -26.17 -7.95 1.62
CA LEU A 100 -27.48 -7.37 1.77
C LEU A 100 -28.48 -8.42 2.26
N THR A 101 -29.15 -8.13 3.37
CA THR A 101 -30.11 -9.04 4.03
C THR A 101 -31.48 -8.40 4.10
N ALA A 102 -32.52 -9.13 3.70
CA ALA A 102 -33.91 -8.72 3.87
C ALA A 102 -34.38 -9.10 5.28
N VAL A 103 -34.80 -8.10 6.07
CA VAL A 103 -35.51 -8.29 7.33
C VAL A 103 -36.99 -8.14 7.04
N SER A 104 -37.66 -9.24 6.74
CA SER A 104 -39.07 -9.26 6.32
C SER A 104 -39.80 -10.48 6.86
N ALA A 105 -41.09 -10.32 7.16
CA ALA A 105 -42.00 -11.42 7.48
C ALA A 105 -42.42 -12.18 6.21
N THR A 106 -42.19 -11.61 5.02
CA THR A 106 -42.48 -12.26 3.75
C THR A 106 -41.38 -13.25 3.40
N SER A 107 -41.73 -14.53 3.34
CA SER A 107 -40.81 -15.59 2.90
C SER A 107 -40.32 -15.32 1.47
N GLY A 108 -39.02 -15.44 1.24
CA GLY A 108 -38.41 -15.21 -0.07
C GLY A 108 -38.37 -13.74 -0.52
N ALA A 109 -38.54 -12.78 0.40
CA ALA A 109 -38.35 -11.37 0.09
C ALA A 109 -36.98 -11.11 -0.57
N LYS A 110 -37.00 -10.42 -1.70
CA LYS A 110 -35.79 -10.02 -2.43
C LYS A 110 -35.35 -8.63 -2.01
N ILE A 111 -34.19 -8.19 -2.48
CA ILE A 111 -33.66 -6.85 -2.26
C ILE A 111 -33.49 -6.19 -3.62
N VAL A 112 -33.87 -4.91 -3.74
CA VAL A 112 -33.43 -4.07 -4.86
C VAL A 112 -32.45 -3.04 -4.33
N TYR A 113 -31.33 -2.85 -5.03
CA TYR A 113 -30.36 -1.83 -4.67
C TYR A 113 -29.86 -1.01 -5.86
N THR A 114 -29.34 0.17 -5.56
CA THR A 114 -28.68 1.10 -6.47
C THR A 114 -27.37 1.55 -5.82
N LEU A 115 -26.35 1.88 -6.63
CA LEU A 115 -25.05 2.38 -6.15
C LEU A 115 -24.82 3.86 -6.47
N ASP A 116 -25.65 4.43 -7.34
CA ASP A 116 -25.61 5.82 -7.76
C ASP A 116 -26.44 6.77 -6.86
N GLY A 117 -27.04 6.22 -5.79
CA GLY A 117 -27.90 6.97 -4.87
C GLY A 117 -29.32 7.23 -5.38
N THR A 118 -29.72 6.72 -6.55
CA THR A 118 -31.12 6.78 -7.00
C THR A 118 -32.01 5.89 -6.14
N THR A 119 -33.30 6.21 -5.99
CA THR A 119 -34.19 5.42 -5.13
C THR A 119 -34.53 4.08 -5.80
N PRO A 120 -34.26 2.93 -5.15
CA PRO A 120 -34.60 1.62 -5.73
C PRO A 120 -36.11 1.44 -5.86
N SER A 121 -36.54 0.84 -6.96
CA SER A 121 -37.94 0.50 -7.25
C SER A 121 -38.01 -0.87 -7.93
N ALA A 122 -39.20 -1.38 -8.24
CA ALA A 122 -39.33 -2.63 -8.99
C ALA A 122 -38.69 -2.58 -10.39
N THR A 123 -38.43 -1.38 -10.91
CA THR A 123 -37.86 -1.14 -12.24
C THR A 123 -36.56 -0.32 -12.22
N ASN A 124 -36.10 0.14 -11.05
CA ASN A 124 -34.86 0.90 -10.90
C ASN A 124 -33.93 0.23 -9.89
N GLY A 125 -32.77 -0.24 -10.35
CA GLY A 125 -31.77 -0.93 -9.55
C GLY A 125 -31.67 -2.43 -9.85
N THR A 126 -30.77 -3.10 -9.14
CA THR A 126 -30.46 -4.52 -9.30
C THR A 126 -31.22 -5.35 -8.26
N VAL A 127 -31.92 -6.39 -8.70
CA VAL A 127 -32.68 -7.30 -7.82
C VAL A 127 -31.85 -8.53 -7.46
N ILE A 128 -31.71 -8.80 -6.18
CA ILE A 128 -30.93 -9.94 -5.65
C ILE A 128 -31.70 -10.72 -4.58
N ASN A 129 -31.28 -11.95 -4.33
CA ASN A 129 -31.77 -12.73 -3.19
C ASN A 129 -31.18 -12.19 -1.88
N SER A 130 -31.95 -12.29 -0.80
CA SER A 130 -31.45 -11.98 0.56
C SER A 130 -30.21 -12.81 0.88
N GLY A 131 -29.19 -12.20 1.48
CA GLY A 131 -27.91 -12.82 1.82
C GLY A 131 -26.86 -12.74 0.71
N THR A 132 -27.15 -12.11 -0.43
CA THR A 132 -26.17 -11.93 -1.52
C THR A 132 -25.18 -10.81 -1.18
N SER A 133 -23.89 -11.04 -1.46
CA SER A 133 -22.85 -10.01 -1.36
C SER A 133 -22.73 -9.18 -2.63
N VAL A 134 -22.58 -7.87 -2.46
CA VAL A 134 -22.33 -6.89 -3.51
C VAL A 134 -20.94 -6.29 -3.30
N THR A 135 -20.08 -6.39 -4.31
CA THR A 135 -18.74 -5.79 -4.26
C THR A 135 -18.83 -4.28 -4.48
N ILE A 136 -18.18 -3.52 -3.59
CA ILE A 136 -18.02 -2.08 -3.65
C ILE A 136 -16.54 -1.80 -3.93
N ASN A 137 -16.22 -1.37 -5.14
CA ASN A 137 -14.86 -1.12 -5.62
C ASN A 137 -14.59 0.35 -5.95
N GLN A 138 -15.58 1.23 -5.77
CA GLN A 138 -15.48 2.67 -6.00
C GLN A 138 -16.40 3.44 -5.05
N CYS A 139 -16.14 4.73 -4.88
CA CYS A 139 -17.00 5.63 -4.11
C CYS A 139 -18.44 5.57 -4.63
N CYS A 140 -19.41 5.38 -3.74
CA CYS A 140 -20.80 5.22 -4.15
C CYS A 140 -21.78 5.56 -3.01
N THR A 141 -23.04 5.77 -3.39
CA THR A 141 -24.17 5.83 -2.45
C THR A 141 -25.04 4.61 -2.69
N LEU A 142 -24.86 3.60 -1.84
CA LEU A 142 -25.73 2.43 -1.83
C LEU A 142 -27.10 2.80 -1.24
N LYS A 143 -28.17 2.61 -2.01
CA LYS A 143 -29.52 2.51 -1.46
C LYS A 143 -30.05 1.11 -1.67
N ALA A 144 -30.63 0.50 -0.64
CA ALA A 144 -31.18 -0.86 -0.73
C ALA A 144 -32.53 -0.94 -0.01
N GLY A 145 -33.52 -1.56 -0.62
CA GLY A 145 -34.84 -1.81 -0.02
C GLY A 145 -35.33 -3.23 -0.30
N ILE A 146 -36.28 -3.71 0.49
CA ILE A 146 -36.89 -5.02 0.25
C ILE A 146 -37.95 -4.94 -0.85
N LEU A 147 -37.95 -5.90 -1.77
CA LEU A 147 -38.96 -6.06 -2.82
C LEU A 147 -39.97 -7.11 -2.39
N VAL A 148 -41.17 -6.65 -2.06
CA VAL A 148 -42.28 -7.50 -1.62
C VAL A 148 -43.51 -7.16 -2.45
N ASN A 149 -44.09 -8.17 -3.11
CA ASN A 149 -45.29 -8.02 -3.93
C ASN A 149 -45.21 -6.87 -4.95
N GLY A 150 -44.07 -6.73 -5.63
CA GLY A 150 -43.85 -5.69 -6.64
C GLY A 150 -43.61 -4.28 -6.09
N SER A 151 -43.55 -4.10 -4.77
CA SER A 151 -43.29 -2.81 -4.13
C SER A 151 -42.00 -2.83 -3.32
N VAL A 152 -41.19 -1.78 -3.46
CA VAL A 152 -39.98 -1.58 -2.66
C VAL A 152 -40.31 -0.77 -1.40
N ARG A 153 -39.88 -1.25 -0.23
CA ARG A 153 -40.03 -0.57 1.06
C ARG A 153 -38.80 -0.76 1.94
N GLY A 154 -38.77 -0.05 3.07
CA GLY A 154 -37.70 -0.22 4.06
C GLY A 154 -36.31 0.09 3.50
N ILE A 155 -36.22 1.18 2.74
CA ILE A 155 -34.99 1.58 2.04
C ILE A 155 -33.98 2.13 3.06
N ILE A 156 -32.77 1.60 3.03
CA ILE A 156 -31.61 2.10 3.74
C ILE A 156 -30.65 2.83 2.79
N THR A 157 -29.83 3.71 3.34
CA THR A 157 -28.77 4.42 2.61
C THR A 157 -27.43 4.18 3.30
N ARG A 158 -26.39 3.90 2.50
CA ARG A 158 -24.98 3.84 2.93
C ARG A 158 -24.13 4.67 1.97
N ASN A 159 -23.24 5.47 2.53
CA ASN A 159 -22.28 6.28 1.78
C ASN A 159 -20.90 5.66 1.99
N TYR A 160 -20.27 5.25 0.90
CA TYR A 160 -18.96 4.64 0.89
C TYR A 160 -17.98 5.54 0.15
N THR A 161 -16.92 5.92 0.84
CA THR A 161 -15.70 6.43 0.20
C THR A 161 -14.76 5.24 0.05
N VAL A 162 -14.42 4.88 -1.18
CA VAL A 162 -13.38 3.88 -1.43
C VAL A 162 -12.14 4.64 -1.85
N ARG A 163 -11.18 4.72 -0.93
CA ARG A 163 -9.82 5.05 -1.31
C ARG A 163 -9.22 3.74 -1.74
N ASN A 164 -9.36 3.44 -3.02
CA ASN A 164 -8.49 2.44 -3.61
C ASN A 164 -7.09 2.99 -3.32
N GLU A 165 -6.32 2.34 -2.45
CA GLU A 165 -4.89 2.64 -2.35
C GLU A 165 -4.29 2.11 -3.64
N VAL A 166 -4.58 2.81 -4.73
CA VAL A 166 -3.72 2.84 -5.90
C VAL A 166 -2.45 3.45 -5.34
N TYR A 167 -1.55 2.59 -4.87
CA TYR A 167 -0.16 2.90 -5.02
C TYR A 167 0.01 3.03 -6.52
N ASP A 168 0.27 4.25 -6.98
CA ASP A 168 0.83 4.42 -8.31
C ASP A 168 2.03 3.48 -8.34
N THR A 169 1.99 2.49 -9.23
CA THR A 169 3.13 1.61 -9.43
C THR A 169 4.33 2.51 -9.65
N TYR A 170 5.33 2.43 -8.78
CA TYR A 170 6.52 3.26 -8.89
C TYR A 170 7.73 2.36 -9.06
N GLU A 171 8.70 2.91 -9.76
CA GLU A 171 9.98 2.23 -9.94
C GLU A 171 10.91 2.55 -8.78
N ILE A 172 11.61 1.53 -8.31
CA ILE A 172 12.77 1.67 -7.44
C ILE A 172 13.99 1.15 -8.16
N THR A 173 15.15 1.72 -7.88
CA THR A 173 16.42 1.20 -8.38
C THR A 173 17.31 0.78 -7.22
N VAL A 174 17.84 -0.44 -7.28
CA VAL A 174 18.75 -0.96 -6.26
C VAL A 174 20.17 -0.93 -6.79
N TYR A 175 21.01 -0.13 -6.14
CA TYR A 175 22.40 0.10 -6.48
C TYR A 175 23.33 -0.68 -5.54
N LEU A 176 24.36 -1.31 -6.10
CA LEU A 176 25.46 -1.92 -5.35
C LEU A 176 26.78 -1.29 -5.80
N LYS A 177 27.50 -0.67 -4.85
CA LYS A 177 28.81 -0.05 -5.10
C LYS A 177 29.78 -1.10 -5.64
N ASP A 178 30.55 -0.75 -6.67
CA ASP A 178 31.37 -1.66 -7.46
C ASP A 178 32.25 -2.59 -6.57
N PRO A 179 31.87 -3.87 -6.41
CA PRO A 179 32.63 -4.79 -5.58
C PRO A 179 33.75 -5.48 -6.37
N THR A 180 33.90 -5.16 -7.67
CA THR A 180 34.88 -5.78 -8.58
C THR A 180 36.28 -5.19 -8.41
N VAL A 181 36.40 -4.09 -7.68
CA VAL A 181 37.67 -3.48 -7.28
C VAL A 181 38.08 -3.92 -5.88
N ALA A 182 39.31 -3.60 -5.49
CA ALA A 182 39.80 -3.84 -4.12
C ALA A 182 38.89 -3.14 -3.09
N PRO A 183 38.66 -3.75 -1.90
CA PRO A 183 39.33 -4.96 -1.39
C PRO A 183 38.69 -6.28 -1.85
N ASN A 184 37.49 -6.25 -2.44
CA ASN A 184 36.68 -7.46 -2.64
C ASN A 184 37.00 -8.19 -3.95
N ASN A 185 37.38 -7.49 -5.01
CA ASN A 185 37.82 -8.04 -6.29
C ASN A 185 36.86 -9.09 -6.87
N TRP A 186 35.55 -8.86 -6.78
CA TRP A 186 34.55 -9.78 -7.31
C TRP A 186 34.69 -9.93 -8.83
N PRO A 187 34.71 -11.16 -9.37
CA PRO A 187 34.86 -11.38 -10.81
C PRO A 187 33.57 -11.07 -11.60
N ARG A 188 32.42 -10.99 -10.92
CA ARG A 188 31.11 -10.59 -11.47
C ARG A 188 30.17 -10.23 -10.32
N VAL A 189 29.07 -9.56 -10.67
CA VAL A 189 27.99 -9.22 -9.74
C VAL A 189 26.71 -9.91 -10.18
N THR A 190 26.08 -10.66 -9.28
CA THR A 190 24.74 -11.23 -9.48
C THR A 190 23.79 -10.78 -8.40
N TYR A 191 22.55 -10.49 -8.79
CA TYR A 191 21.45 -10.17 -7.88
C TYR A 191 20.51 -11.37 -7.83
N TYR A 192 20.36 -11.97 -6.66
CA TYR A 192 19.23 -12.83 -6.34
C TYR A 192 18.21 -12.00 -5.56
N CYS A 193 16.94 -12.03 -5.95
CA CYS A 193 15.92 -11.22 -5.32
C CYS A 193 14.56 -11.91 -5.31
N TRP A 194 13.81 -11.68 -4.22
CA TRP A 194 12.45 -12.20 -4.02
C TRP A 194 11.57 -11.18 -3.33
N ASP A 195 10.27 -11.23 -3.61
CA ASP A 195 9.31 -10.31 -3.02
C ASP A 195 8.70 -10.80 -1.71
N CYS A 196 7.79 -9.99 -1.17
CA CYS A 196 7.07 -10.28 0.07
C CYS A 196 6.13 -11.49 0.01
N TYR A 197 5.86 -12.02 -1.20
CA TYR A 197 5.11 -13.25 -1.42
C TYR A 197 6.02 -14.47 -1.62
N ASN A 198 7.33 -14.28 -1.46
CA ASN A 198 8.35 -15.31 -1.67
C ASN A 198 8.47 -15.75 -3.14
N GLU A 199 8.09 -14.87 -4.07
CA GLU A 199 8.26 -15.09 -5.51
C GLU A 199 9.61 -14.53 -5.98
N GLN A 200 10.31 -15.29 -6.83
CA GLN A 200 11.63 -14.92 -7.35
C GLN A 200 11.51 -13.86 -8.45
N GLN A 201 12.16 -12.71 -8.24
CA GLN A 201 12.13 -11.57 -9.16
C GLN A 201 13.42 -11.43 -9.99
N CYS A 202 14.48 -12.16 -9.62
CA CYS A 202 15.76 -12.18 -10.32
C CYS A 202 16.15 -13.59 -10.82
N GLY A 203 15.16 -14.45 -11.10
CA GLY A 203 15.40 -15.85 -11.43
C GLY A 203 15.89 -16.69 -10.25
N GLY A 204 16.15 -17.98 -10.49
CA GLY A 204 16.61 -18.92 -9.47
C GLY A 204 18.02 -18.61 -8.97
N TRP A 205 18.35 -19.08 -7.75
CA TRP A 205 19.69 -18.92 -7.16
C TRP A 205 20.81 -19.37 -8.13
N PRO A 206 21.89 -18.58 -8.33
CA PRO A 206 22.29 -17.38 -7.59
C PRO A 206 21.78 -16.04 -8.14
N GLY A 207 20.70 -16.09 -8.91
CA GLY A 207 20.07 -14.93 -9.50
C GLY A 207 20.65 -14.57 -10.87
N VAL A 208 20.42 -13.32 -11.28
CA VAL A 208 20.80 -12.81 -12.60
C VAL A 208 22.12 -12.05 -12.53
N VAL A 209 22.95 -12.14 -13.57
CA VAL A 209 24.14 -11.30 -13.72
C VAL A 209 23.71 -9.87 -13.99
N VAL A 210 24.22 -8.92 -13.22
CA VAL A 210 23.99 -7.48 -13.42
C VAL A 210 25.23 -6.88 -14.08
N THR A 211 25.05 -6.34 -15.27
CA THR A 211 26.12 -5.68 -16.06
C THR A 211 25.90 -4.18 -16.21
N ASP A 212 24.67 -3.71 -15.95
CA ASP A 212 24.33 -2.29 -16.03
C ASP A 212 25.00 -1.54 -14.89
N THR A 213 25.74 -0.48 -15.23
CA THR A 213 26.47 0.34 -14.26
C THR A 213 26.20 1.82 -14.47
N ARG A 214 26.27 2.59 -13.39
CA ARG A 214 26.11 4.05 -13.39
C ARG A 214 27.10 4.69 -12.42
N MET A 215 27.64 5.86 -12.77
CA MET A 215 28.38 6.71 -11.84
C MET A 215 27.41 7.58 -11.04
N VAL A 216 27.55 7.60 -9.71
CA VAL A 216 26.75 8.43 -8.79
C VAL A 216 27.69 8.98 -7.72
N GLY A 217 27.78 10.31 -7.60
CA GLY A 217 28.68 10.95 -6.62
C GLY A 217 30.15 10.52 -6.76
N GLY A 218 30.65 10.39 -8.00
CA GLY A 218 32.03 9.97 -8.29
C GLY A 218 32.30 8.46 -8.14
N GLU A 219 31.31 7.67 -7.72
CA GLU A 219 31.47 6.25 -7.44
C GLU A 219 30.67 5.39 -8.42
N LYS A 220 31.20 4.23 -8.78
CA LYS A 220 30.55 3.31 -9.72
C LYS A 220 29.62 2.36 -8.99
N PHE A 221 28.38 2.24 -9.49
CA PHE A 221 27.38 1.31 -8.97
C PHE A 221 26.86 0.38 -10.07
N TYR A 222 26.70 -0.90 -9.74
CA TYR A 222 25.83 -1.81 -10.49
C TYR A 222 24.39 -1.55 -10.09
N TYR A 223 23.45 -1.64 -11.02
CA TYR A 223 22.05 -1.34 -10.69
C TYR A 223 21.04 -2.19 -11.44
N LYS A 224 19.86 -2.30 -10.84
CA LYS A 224 18.67 -2.88 -11.48
C LYS A 224 17.43 -2.19 -10.95
N THR A 225 16.53 -1.86 -11.88
CA THR A 225 15.24 -1.25 -11.60
C THR A 225 14.15 -2.30 -11.43
N PHE A 226 13.25 -2.06 -10.49
CA PHE A 226 12.12 -2.92 -10.15
C PHE A 226 10.86 -2.08 -9.98
N THR A 227 9.71 -2.68 -10.23
CA THR A 227 8.41 -2.03 -10.01
C THR A 227 7.83 -2.46 -8.67
N ILE A 228 7.48 -1.50 -7.82
CA ILE A 228 6.70 -1.73 -6.61
C ILE A 228 5.22 -1.63 -6.97
N THR A 229 4.46 -2.69 -6.69
CA THR A 229 3.10 -2.85 -7.21
C THR A 229 1.99 -2.52 -6.21
N ASN A 230 2.29 -2.47 -4.90
CA ASN A 230 1.33 -2.12 -3.84
C ASN A 230 2.01 -1.74 -2.51
N SER A 231 1.23 -1.28 -1.51
CA SER A 231 1.68 -0.91 -0.14
C SER A 231 2.50 -1.96 0.56
N GLN A 232 2.15 -3.23 0.36
CA GLN A 232 2.72 -4.35 1.07
C GLN A 232 3.93 -4.91 0.34
N TYR A 233 4.13 -4.51 -0.92
CA TYR A 233 5.20 -4.99 -1.77
C TYR A 233 6.55 -4.45 -1.30
N PHE A 234 7.47 -5.37 -1.03
CA PHE A 234 8.88 -5.09 -0.77
C PHE A 234 9.73 -6.19 -1.40
N LEU A 235 10.97 -5.85 -1.70
CA LEU A 235 11.95 -6.78 -2.25
C LEU A 235 13.02 -7.10 -1.22
N ASN A 236 13.55 -8.30 -1.34
CA ASN A 236 14.71 -8.76 -0.60
C ASN A 236 15.79 -9.18 -1.58
N PHE A 237 17.05 -9.06 -1.18
CA PHE A 237 18.21 -9.24 -2.04
C PHE A 237 19.31 -10.04 -1.36
N VAL A 238 20.00 -10.83 -2.18
CA VAL A 238 21.35 -11.32 -1.89
C VAL A 238 22.22 -10.98 -3.09
N PHE A 239 23.31 -10.27 -2.83
CA PHE A 239 24.33 -9.99 -3.84
C PHE A 239 25.40 -11.07 -3.77
N SER A 240 25.88 -11.55 -4.91
CA SER A 240 26.94 -12.57 -4.90
C SER A 240 27.85 -12.49 -6.11
N GLN A 241 28.93 -13.27 -6.06
CA GLN A 241 29.81 -13.50 -7.19
C GLN A 241 29.24 -14.49 -8.22
N GLY A 242 28.02 -15.02 -8.04
CA GLY A 242 27.35 -15.92 -8.98
C GLY A 242 28.07 -17.25 -9.27
N GLY A 243 27.52 -18.05 -10.18
CA GLY A 243 28.11 -19.32 -10.63
C GLY A 243 28.43 -20.30 -9.49
N SER A 244 29.51 -21.07 -9.61
CA SER A 244 29.89 -22.10 -8.63
C SER A 244 30.37 -21.55 -7.29
N THR A 245 30.74 -20.28 -7.21
CA THR A 245 31.25 -19.62 -5.99
C THR A 245 30.17 -18.89 -5.21
N ALA A 246 28.94 -18.80 -5.71
CA ALA A 246 27.87 -18.01 -5.08
C ALA A 246 27.59 -18.43 -3.63
N ASN A 247 27.65 -19.72 -3.31
CA ASN A 247 27.39 -20.19 -1.94
C ASN A 247 28.45 -19.72 -0.94
N SER A 248 29.70 -19.56 -1.38
CA SER A 248 30.83 -19.13 -0.54
C SER A 248 31.14 -17.64 -0.64
N HIS A 249 30.56 -16.93 -1.61
CA HIS A 249 30.84 -15.52 -1.87
C HIS A 249 29.54 -14.77 -2.18
N GLN A 250 28.72 -14.62 -1.14
CA GLN A 250 27.44 -13.94 -1.14
C GLN A 250 27.30 -13.04 0.07
N THR A 251 26.39 -12.09 0.01
CA THR A 251 26.01 -11.27 1.14
C THR A 251 25.09 -12.00 2.12
N VAL A 252 24.92 -11.40 3.29
CA VAL A 252 23.70 -11.58 4.09
C VAL A 252 22.47 -11.08 3.32
N ASP A 253 21.29 -11.46 3.80
CA ASP A 253 20.02 -11.05 3.20
C ASP A 253 19.76 -9.58 3.51
N VAL A 254 19.49 -8.79 2.46
CA VAL A 254 19.03 -7.41 2.55
C VAL A 254 17.52 -7.43 2.35
N THR A 255 16.73 -7.01 3.35
CA THR A 255 15.28 -7.27 3.36
C THR A 255 14.45 -6.00 3.43
N GLY A 256 13.20 -6.07 2.96
CA GLY A 256 12.23 -4.99 3.16
C GLY A 256 12.43 -3.75 2.28
N ILE A 257 13.11 -3.88 1.13
CA ILE A 257 13.45 -2.76 0.26
C ILE A 257 12.20 -2.27 -0.49
N ARG A 258 11.93 -0.98 -0.33
CA ARG A 258 10.73 -0.29 -0.82
C ARG A 258 11.01 0.99 -1.58
N THR A 259 12.25 1.47 -1.57
CA THR A 259 12.66 2.71 -2.21
C THR A 259 13.91 2.47 -3.04
N THR A 260 14.28 3.44 -3.87
CA THR A 260 15.61 3.47 -4.45
C THR A 260 16.64 3.47 -3.31
N SER A 261 17.60 2.56 -3.39
CA SER A 261 18.56 2.31 -2.30
C SER A 261 19.96 2.01 -2.83
N PHE A 262 20.97 2.39 -2.05
CA PHE A 262 22.37 2.16 -2.36
C PHE A 262 23.02 1.31 -1.28
N PHE A 263 23.76 0.29 -1.71
CA PHE A 263 24.41 -0.67 -0.83
C PHE A 263 25.91 -0.78 -1.11
N GLU A 264 26.69 -1.02 -0.07
CA GLU A 264 28.12 -1.31 -0.14
C GLU A 264 28.43 -2.60 0.62
N VAL A 265 29.18 -3.50 -0.01
CA VAL A 265 29.63 -4.74 0.65
C VAL A 265 30.88 -4.49 1.48
N THR A 266 30.88 -5.02 2.70
CA THR A 266 32.05 -5.01 3.58
C THR A 266 33.08 -6.07 3.17
N THR A 267 34.21 -6.18 3.88
CA THR A 267 35.20 -7.27 3.72
C THR A 267 34.88 -8.41 4.69
N GLN A 268 34.94 -9.69 4.27
CA GLN A 268 34.55 -10.80 5.16
C GLN A 268 35.18 -12.17 4.90
N THR A 269 34.99 -13.06 5.89
CA THR A 269 35.47 -14.44 6.04
C THR A 269 34.40 -15.53 5.85
N ASN A 270 33.09 -15.21 5.72
CA ASN A 270 32.05 -16.22 5.40
C ASN A 270 30.87 -15.70 4.51
N LYS A 271 30.15 -14.63 4.91
CA LYS A 271 29.12 -13.96 4.07
C LYS A 271 29.29 -12.45 4.19
N TYR A 272 29.41 -11.73 3.08
CA TYR A 272 29.63 -10.27 3.12
C TYR A 272 28.49 -9.53 3.84
N GLU A 273 28.80 -8.70 4.84
CA GLU A 273 27.80 -7.76 5.38
C GLU A 273 27.53 -6.66 4.35
N VAL A 274 26.35 -6.05 4.43
CA VAL A 274 25.93 -4.97 3.54
C VAL A 274 25.65 -3.72 4.36
N ASN A 275 26.35 -2.64 4.05
CA ASN A 275 26.05 -1.31 4.55
C ASN A 275 25.02 -0.64 3.65
N ASP A 276 23.97 -0.08 4.24
CA ASP A 276 23.05 0.83 3.55
C ASP A 276 23.69 2.23 3.50
N VAL A 277 23.99 2.69 2.29
CA VAL A 277 24.60 4.00 2.01
C VAL A 277 23.63 4.90 1.22
N THR A 278 22.33 4.62 1.26
CA THR A 278 21.29 5.35 0.51
C THR A 278 21.32 6.84 0.79
N ASP A 279 21.37 7.26 2.06
CA ASP A 279 21.36 8.68 2.44
C ASP A 279 22.57 9.47 1.93
N ILE A 280 23.67 8.78 1.61
CA ILE A 280 24.89 9.40 1.05
C ILE A 280 24.71 9.66 -0.44
N TYR A 281 24.12 8.70 -1.18
CA TYR A 281 24.13 8.72 -2.64
C TYR A 281 22.81 9.16 -3.30
N LEU A 282 21.68 9.03 -2.61
CA LEU A 282 20.37 9.43 -3.12
C LEU A 282 20.31 10.93 -3.52
N PRO A 283 20.91 11.88 -2.78
CA PRO A 283 20.90 13.30 -3.17
C PRO A 283 21.54 13.57 -4.55
N TYR A 284 22.52 12.78 -4.98
CA TYR A 284 23.14 12.90 -6.32
C TYR A 284 22.24 12.37 -7.45
N LEU A 285 21.14 11.68 -7.15
CA LEU A 285 20.12 11.32 -8.15
C LEU A 285 19.03 12.37 -8.26
N GLU A 286 18.66 12.99 -7.14
CA GLU A 286 17.63 14.03 -7.08
C GLU A 286 18.14 15.37 -7.61
N ASN A 287 19.44 15.65 -7.40
CA ASN A 287 20.16 16.78 -7.96
C ASN A 287 21.44 16.24 -8.62
N PRO A 288 21.36 15.66 -9.83
CA PRO A 288 22.54 15.14 -10.50
C PRO A 288 23.53 16.26 -10.73
N THR A 289 24.74 16.12 -10.16
CA THR A 289 25.87 16.97 -10.54
C THR A 289 26.04 16.86 -12.05
N VAL A 290 25.81 17.97 -12.74
CA VAL A 290 26.02 18.04 -14.18
C VAL A 290 27.54 17.98 -14.38
N VAL A 291 28.03 16.98 -15.11
CA VAL A 291 29.47 16.86 -15.37
C VAL A 291 29.94 18.14 -16.07
N GLY A 292 30.93 18.81 -15.47
CA GLY A 292 31.40 20.12 -15.89
C GLY A 292 30.74 21.31 -15.19
N ASP A 293 29.63 21.15 -14.46
CA ASP A 293 28.98 22.23 -13.68
C ASP A 293 29.72 22.44 -12.35
N VAL A 294 30.85 23.14 -12.43
CA VAL A 294 31.70 23.40 -11.26
C VAL A 294 31.13 24.49 -10.37
N ASN A 295 30.22 25.33 -10.87
CA ASN A 295 29.64 26.42 -10.11
C ASN A 295 28.31 26.03 -9.42
N SER A 296 27.79 24.84 -9.71
CA SER A 296 26.56 24.24 -9.18
C SER A 296 25.29 25.06 -9.49
N ASP A 297 25.26 25.73 -10.64
CA ASP A 297 24.08 26.49 -11.10
C ASP A 297 23.06 25.63 -11.87
N GLY A 298 23.40 24.35 -12.10
CA GLY A 298 22.56 23.35 -12.75
C GLY A 298 22.71 23.32 -14.26
N LEU A 299 23.61 24.12 -14.84
CA LEU A 299 23.94 24.15 -16.26
C LEU A 299 25.44 23.89 -16.44
N PHE A 300 25.80 23.31 -17.60
CA PHE A 300 27.19 23.27 -18.03
C PHE A 300 27.39 24.30 -19.13
N ASP A 301 28.08 25.40 -18.81
CA ASP A 301 28.36 26.47 -19.76
C ASP A 301 29.76 27.11 -19.59
N ILE A 302 30.00 28.24 -20.27
CA ILE A 302 31.30 28.92 -20.26
C ILE A 302 31.67 29.50 -18.88
N SER A 303 30.67 29.73 -18.02
CA SER A 303 30.83 30.21 -16.64
C SER A 303 31.54 29.16 -15.79
N ASP A 304 31.32 27.88 -16.05
CA ASP A 304 32.00 26.77 -15.40
C ASP A 304 33.47 26.71 -15.77
N VAL A 305 33.77 26.76 -17.07
CA VAL A 305 35.14 26.83 -17.57
C VAL A 305 35.89 28.01 -16.95
N THR A 306 35.24 29.16 -16.85
CA THR A 306 35.81 30.35 -16.23
C THR A 306 36.07 30.15 -14.74
N SER A 307 35.15 29.50 -14.03
CA SER A 307 35.25 29.22 -12.60
C SER A 307 36.37 28.22 -12.31
N LEU A 308 36.51 27.17 -13.13
CA LEU A 308 37.58 26.19 -13.01
C LEU A 308 38.96 26.80 -13.30
N ILE A 309 39.09 27.64 -14.33
CA ILE A 309 40.33 28.37 -14.61
C ILE A 309 40.72 29.26 -13.44
N ASN A 310 39.77 29.98 -12.84
CA ASN A 310 40.04 30.84 -11.69
C ASN A 310 40.51 30.03 -10.46
N TYR A 311 39.93 28.84 -10.25
CA TYR A 311 40.42 27.91 -9.25
C TYR A 311 41.87 27.48 -9.52
N LEU A 312 42.20 27.06 -10.74
CA LEU A 312 43.55 26.62 -11.10
C LEU A 312 44.61 27.71 -10.95
N LEU A 313 44.23 28.98 -11.20
CA LEU A 313 45.13 30.12 -11.06
C LEU A 313 45.30 30.58 -9.61
N SER A 314 44.24 30.51 -8.80
CA SER A 314 44.25 31.03 -7.42
C SER A 314 44.55 29.96 -6.38
N GLY A 315 44.37 28.68 -6.71
CA GLY A 315 44.41 27.55 -5.79
C GLY A 315 43.26 27.54 -4.76
N ASN A 316 42.29 28.46 -4.84
CA ASN A 316 41.18 28.56 -3.91
C ASN A 316 39.91 28.01 -4.54
N ALA A 317 39.43 26.88 -4.02
CA ALA A 317 38.22 26.23 -4.51
C ALA A 317 36.92 26.97 -4.16
N GLY A 318 36.93 27.86 -3.16
CA GLY A 318 35.73 28.60 -2.75
C GLY A 318 34.54 27.66 -2.49
N THR A 319 33.46 27.84 -3.26
CA THR A 319 32.23 27.03 -3.23
C THR A 319 32.07 26.12 -4.45
N LEU A 320 33.13 25.89 -5.22
CA LEU A 320 33.06 25.11 -6.45
C LEU A 320 32.94 23.61 -6.15
N ASP A 321 32.16 22.91 -6.98
CA ASP A 321 32.11 21.45 -7.03
C ASP A 321 33.26 20.93 -7.89
N LEU A 322 34.39 20.66 -7.23
CA LEU A 322 35.57 20.09 -7.90
C LEU A 322 35.33 18.64 -8.37
N ALA A 323 34.34 17.93 -7.82
CA ALA A 323 34.00 16.59 -8.30
C ALA A 323 33.27 16.66 -9.64
N ALA A 324 32.45 17.69 -9.87
CA ALA A 324 31.88 18.00 -11.19
C ALA A 324 32.95 18.47 -12.19
N GLY A 325 34.06 19.04 -11.70
CA GLY A 325 35.17 19.56 -12.51
C GLY A 325 36.18 18.53 -13.02
N ASP A 326 36.24 17.32 -12.46
CA ASP A 326 37.07 16.21 -12.97
C ASP A 326 36.34 15.50 -14.12
N VAL A 327 36.29 16.16 -15.27
CA VAL A 327 35.54 15.69 -16.45
C VAL A 327 36.27 14.59 -17.21
N VAL A 328 37.60 14.44 -17.02
CA VAL A 328 38.37 13.33 -17.59
C VAL A 328 38.45 12.10 -16.66
N VAL A 329 37.95 12.23 -15.43
CA VAL A 329 37.81 11.17 -14.42
C VAL A 329 39.15 10.53 -14.06
N ASP A 330 40.18 11.34 -13.87
CA ASP A 330 41.53 10.89 -13.51
C ASP A 330 41.88 11.13 -12.03
N GLY A 331 40.93 11.67 -11.27
CA GLY A 331 41.05 11.97 -9.85
C GLY A 331 41.77 13.28 -9.57
N LYS A 332 42.04 14.10 -10.59
CA LYS A 332 42.63 15.42 -10.49
C LYS A 332 41.76 16.42 -11.23
N VAL A 333 41.80 17.67 -10.77
CA VAL A 333 41.17 18.78 -11.46
C VAL A 333 42.28 19.69 -11.96
N ASP A 334 42.57 19.61 -13.25
CA ASP A 334 43.66 20.35 -13.88
C ASP A 334 43.33 20.88 -15.29
N ILE A 335 44.36 21.31 -16.03
CA ILE A 335 44.18 21.92 -17.36
C ILE A 335 43.61 20.92 -18.39
N SER A 336 43.76 19.63 -18.15
CA SER A 336 43.18 18.55 -18.96
C SER A 336 41.65 18.61 -18.93
N ASP A 337 41.07 18.87 -17.76
CA ASP A 337 39.62 19.04 -17.58
C ASP A 337 39.11 20.27 -18.30
N VAL A 338 39.77 21.41 -18.11
CA VAL A 338 39.43 22.66 -18.80
C VAL A 338 39.42 22.49 -20.32
N THR A 339 40.41 21.78 -20.85
CA THR A 339 40.52 21.50 -22.29
C THR A 339 39.35 20.66 -22.78
N THR A 340 38.96 19.66 -21.99
CA THR A 340 37.83 18.77 -22.30
C THR A 340 36.50 19.52 -22.22
N MET A 341 36.29 20.34 -21.19
CA MET A 341 35.10 21.19 -21.05
C MET A 341 34.94 22.15 -22.24
N ILE A 342 36.02 22.81 -22.68
CA ILE A 342 35.97 23.69 -23.85
C ILE A 342 35.58 22.91 -25.11
N ASN A 343 36.14 21.71 -25.32
CA ASN A 343 35.80 20.89 -26.47
C ASN A 343 34.33 20.42 -26.45
N MET A 344 33.78 20.12 -25.27
CA MET A 344 32.38 19.74 -25.09
C MET A 344 31.44 20.91 -25.45
N LEU A 345 31.77 22.14 -25.04
CA LEU A 345 30.96 23.34 -25.35
C LEU A 345 31.01 23.72 -26.84
N LEU A 346 32.13 23.47 -27.51
CA LEU A 346 32.31 23.85 -28.92
C LEU A 346 31.72 22.84 -29.92
N ASN A 347 31.74 21.56 -29.57
CA ASN A 347 31.36 20.49 -30.51
C ASN A 347 30.02 19.81 -30.20
N GLY A 348 29.41 20.09 -29.03
CA GLY A 348 28.25 19.34 -28.54
C GLY A 348 28.61 17.91 -28.11
N PHE A 349 27.71 17.26 -27.37
CA PHE A 349 27.91 15.90 -26.84
C PHE A 349 28.13 14.83 -27.91
#